data_AF-A0A653DKH4-F1
#
_entry.id   AF-A0A653DKH4-F1
#
_cell.length_a   1.000
_cell.length_b   1.000
_cell.length_c   1.000
_cell.angle_alpha   90.00
_cell.angle_beta   90.00
_cell.angle_gamma   90.00
#
_symmetry.space_group_name_H-M   'P 1'
#
loop_
_entity.id
_entity.type
_entity.pdbx_description
1 polymer ?
#
loop_
_entity_poly.entity_id
_entity_poly.type
_entity_poly.pdbx_seq_one_letter_code
_entity_poly.pdbx_strand_id
1 'polypeptide(L)' 'MIVDREQDNRRVIKSVGHCEVVQSFVYLGSLIDDSASCENEIRRRIQQARVAMTKLTKIWRDHNITEVTKISLVQSLAF' A
#
# COMPACT_ATOMS: atom_id res chain seq x y z
N MET A 1 8.53 -2.00 -15.78
CA MET A 1 7.97 -3.17 -15.06
C MET A 1 6.53 -3.34 -15.50
N ILE A 2 6.13 -4.55 -15.84
CA ILE A 2 4.79 -4.92 -16.28
C ILE A 2 4.30 -6.05 -15.38
N VAL A 3 3.01 -6.06 -15.04
CA VAL A 3 2.37 -7.12 -14.25
C VAL A 3 1.35 -7.83 -15.13
N ASP A 4 1.47 -9.15 -15.24
CA ASP A 4 0.58 -10.01 -16.02
C ASP A 4 -0.57 -10.53 -15.14
N ARG A 5 -1.72 -9.86 -15.16
CA ARG A 5 -2.86 -10.18 -14.27
C ARG A 5 -3.65 -11.42 -14.68
N GLU A 6 -3.68 -11.74 -15.97
CA GLU A 6 -4.42 -12.90 -16.50
C GLU A 6 -3.64 -14.21 -16.31
N GLN A 7 -2.38 -14.14 -15.88
CA GLN A 7 -1.47 -15.27 -15.67
C GLN A 7 -1.23 -16.15 -16.91
N ASP A 8 -1.73 -15.76 -18.07
CA ASP A 8 -1.62 -16.47 -19.35
C ASP A 8 -0.15 -16.57 -19.80
N ASN A 9 0.68 -15.60 -19.43
CA ASN A 9 2.07 -15.50 -19.88
C ASN A 9 3.12 -15.95 -18.84
N ARG A 10 2.70 -16.42 -17.66
CA ARG A 10 3.58 -16.65 -16.48
C ARG A 10 4.81 -17.55 -16.73
N ARG A 11 4.78 -18.44 -17.73
CA ARG A 11 5.89 -19.35 -18.04
C ARG A 11 6.71 -18.97 -19.28
N VAL A 12 6.24 -18.03 -20.10
CA VAL A 12 6.80 -17.85 -21.46
C VAL A 12 7.54 -16.52 -21.61
N ILE A 13 7.14 -15.46 -20.90
CA ILE A 13 7.66 -14.11 -21.16
C ILE A 13 8.26 -13.51 -19.89
N LYS A 14 9.60 -13.47 -19.81
CA LYS A 14 10.33 -12.77 -18.74
C LYS A 14 10.45 -11.26 -18.98
N SER A 15 10.31 -10.83 -20.24
CA SER A 15 10.43 -9.43 -20.65
C SER A 15 9.62 -9.16 -21.92
N VAL A 16 8.92 -8.02 -21.95
CA VAL A 16 8.26 -7.48 -23.14
C VAL A 16 9.02 -6.22 -23.56
N GLY A 17 9.79 -6.31 -24.65
CA GLY A 17 10.70 -5.24 -25.06
C GLY A 17 11.74 -4.92 -23.96
N HIS A 18 11.82 -3.66 -23.55
CA HIS A 18 12.69 -3.22 -22.44
C HIS A 18 12.04 -3.33 -21.05
N CYS A 19 10.81 -3.84 -20.95
CA CYS A 19 10.08 -3.96 -19.70
C CYS A 19 10.17 -5.38 -19.14
N GLU A 20 10.62 -5.49 -17.89
CA GLU A 20 10.56 -6.74 -17.12
C GLU A 20 9.13 -7.06 -16.68
N VAL A 21 8.74 -8.34 -16.79
CA VAL A 21 7.48 -8.86 -16.25
C VAL A 21 7.71 -9.28 -14.80
N VAL A 22 7.02 -8.63 -13.86
CA VAL A 22 7.15 -8.84 -12.42
C VAL A 22 5.82 -9.27 -11.82
N GLN A 23 5.87 -9.98 -10.70
CA GLN A 23 4.66 -10.43 -9.99
C GLN A 23 3.92 -9.27 -9.32
N SER A 24 4.66 -8.38 -8.67
CA SER A 24 4.11 -7.17 -8.09
C SER A 24 5.15 -6.06 -8.04
N PHE A 25 4.67 -4.82 -8.08
CA PHE A 25 5.50 -3.64 -7.87
C PHE A 25 4.67 -2.49 -7.29
N VAL A 26 5.35 -1.55 -6.64
CA VAL A 26 4.69 -0.34 -6.13
C VAL A 26 4.77 0.75 -7.18
N TYR A 27 3.61 1.28 -7.57
CA TYR A 27 3.49 2.39 -8.49
C TYR A 27 2.75 3.54 -7.82
N LEU A 28 3.41 4.70 -7.70
CA LEU A 28 2.85 5.91 -7.09
C LEU A 28 2.22 5.67 -5.70
N GLY A 29 2.82 4.76 -4.93
CA GLY A 29 2.35 4.40 -3.60
C GLY A 29 1.32 3.28 -3.55
N SER A 30 0.79 2.81 -4.68
CA SER A 30 -0.13 1.66 -4.75
C SER A 30 0.60 0.38 -5.14
N LEU A 31 0.37 -0.73 -4.44
CA LEU A 31 0.82 -2.05 -4.86
C LEU A 31 -0.01 -2.52 -6.05
N ILE A 32 0.65 -2.78 -7.16
CA ILE A 32 0.10 -3.45 -8.32
C ILE A 32 0.64 -4.86 -8.27
N ASP A 33 -0.23 -5.84 -8.03
CA ASP A 33 0.11 -7.24 -8.12
C ASP A 33 -0.66 -7.96 -9.24
N ASP A 34 -0.17 -9.14 -9.56
CA ASP A 34 -0.73 -10.02 -10.59
C ASP A 34 -1.97 -10.77 -10.12
N SER A 35 -2.38 -10.60 -8.86
CA SER A 35 -3.74 -10.93 -8.47
C SER A 35 -4.70 -9.89 -9.07
N ALA A 36 -5.84 -10.36 -9.55
CA ALA A 36 -6.94 -9.49 -9.95
C ALA A 36 -7.69 -8.89 -8.72
N SER A 37 -7.04 -8.82 -7.55
CA SER A 37 -7.62 -8.43 -6.27
C SER A 37 -6.86 -7.27 -5.64
N CYS A 38 -7.55 -6.46 -4.84
CA CYS A 38 -6.95 -5.40 -4.04
C CYS A 38 -6.54 -5.87 -2.63
N GLU A 39 -6.72 -7.15 -2.30
CA GLU A 39 -6.47 -7.69 -0.95
C GLU A 39 -5.07 -7.35 -0.43
N ASN A 40 -4.04 -7.55 -1.26
CA ASN A 40 -2.65 -7.33 -0.88
C ASN A 40 -2.34 -5.86 -0.61
N GLU A 41 -2.87 -4.95 -1.43
CA GLU A 41 -2.72 -3.51 -1.22
C GLU A 41 -3.48 -3.04 0.03
N ILE A 42 -4.72 -3.49 0.23
CA ILE A 42 -5.51 -3.15 1.43
C ILE A 42 -4.79 -3.64 2.69
N ARG A 43 -4.32 -4.89 2.69
CA ARG A 43 -3.54 -5.45 3.81
C ARG A 43 -2.30 -4.61 4.08
N ARG A 44 -1.57 -4.21 3.03
CA ARG A 44 -0.37 -3.38 3.15
C ARG A 44 -0.69 -2.00 3.76
N ARG A 45 -1.71 -1.30 3.27
CA ARG A 45 -2.13 0.01 3.82
C ARG A 45 -2.56 -0.08 5.27
N ILE A 46 -3.33 -1.11 5.65
CA ILE A 46 -3.70 -1.36 7.06
C ILE A 46 -2.45 -1.53 7.93
N GLN A 47 -1.45 -2.30 7.48
CA GLN A 47 -0.21 -2.46 8.25
C GLN A 47 0.57 -1.15 8.37
N GLN A 48 0.65 -0.35 7.30
CA GLN A 48 1.28 0.96 7.35
C GLN A 48 0.57 1.90 8.32
N ALA A 49 -0.77 1.95 8.29
CA ALA A 49 -1.58 2.72 9.22
C ALA A 49 -1.34 2.29 10.68
N ARG A 50 -1.32 0.98 10.96
CA ARG A 50 -1.01 0.44 12.28
C ARG A 50 0.36 0.86 12.78
N VAL A 51 1.38 0.80 11.92
CA VAL A 51 2.75 1.23 12.26
C VAL A 51 2.80 2.74 12.51
N ALA A 52 2.06 3.54 11.75
CA ALA A 52 1.98 4.97 12.01
C ALA A 52 1.29 5.28 13.35
N MET A 53 0.18 4.59 13.66
CA MET A 53 -0.52 4.71 14.95
C MET A 53 0.40 4.43 16.14
N THR A 54 1.28 3.43 16.05
CA THR A 54 2.22 3.12 17.14
C THR A 54 3.41 4.06 17.22
N LYS A 55 3.75 4.78 16.15
CA LYS A 55 4.83 5.78 16.14
C LYS A 55 4.38 7.15 16.65
N LEU A 56 3.10 7.49 16.46
CA LEU A 56 2.53 8.79 16.84
C LEU A 56 2.10 8.87 18.32
N THR A 57 2.61 7.99 19.19
CA THR A 57 2.24 7.90 20.62
C THR A 57 2.38 9.21 21.38
N LYS A 58 3.35 10.05 21.01
CA LYS A 58 3.51 11.39 21.60
C LYS A 58 2.30 12.28 21.29
N ILE A 59 1.84 12.29 20.04
CA ILE A 59 0.66 13.06 19.62
C ILE A 59 -0.59 12.56 20.36
N TRP A 60 -0.77 11.24 20.48
CA TRP A 60 -1.93 10.67 21.15
C TRP A 60 -2.01 11.08 22.64
N ARG A 61 -0.85 11.11 23.33
CA ARG A 61 -0.75 11.46 24.75
C ARG A 61 -0.71 12.96 25.03
N ASP A 62 -0.43 13.80 24.04
CA ASP A 62 -0.35 15.25 24.23
C ASP A 62 -1.75 15.84 24.42
N HIS A 63 -1.96 16.54 25.53
CA HIS A 63 -3.25 17.17 25.86
C HIS A 63 -3.42 18.55 25.21
N ASN A 64 -2.33 19.15 24.71
CA ASN A 64 -2.39 20.43 24.00
C ASN A 64 -2.86 20.26 22.55
N ILE A 65 -2.83 19.03 22.02
CA ILE A 65 -3.32 18.73 20.68
C ILE A 65 -4.82 18.46 20.74
N THR A 66 -5.57 19.23 19.97
CA THR A 66 -7.04 19.11 19.94
C THR A 66 -7.50 17.74 19.45
N GLU A 67 -8.64 17.29 19.95
CA GLU A 67 -9.26 16.04 19.50
C GLU A 67 -9.59 16.08 17.99
N VAL A 68 -9.99 17.24 17.48
CA VAL A 68 -10.27 17.43 16.04
C VAL A 68 -9.03 17.11 15.20
N THR A 69 -7.85 17.60 15.61
CA THR A 69 -6.60 17.29 14.92
C THR A 69 -6.24 15.81 15.03
N LYS A 70 -6.43 15.18 16.21
CA LYS A 70 -6.18 13.75 16.38
C LYS A 70 -7.11 12.90 15.50
N ILE A 71 -8.40 13.24 15.43
CA ILE A 71 -9.39 12.58 14.57
C ILE A 71 -9.00 12.71 13.10
N SER A 72 -8.62 13.91 12.66
CA SER A 72 -8.17 14.16 11.28
C SER A 72 -6.95 13.31 10.93
N LEU A 73 -5.97 13.19 11.85
CA LEU A 73 -4.81 12.32 11.66
C LEU A 73 -5.21 10.83 11.54
N VAL A 74 -6.15 10.37 12.36
CA VAL A 74 -6.66 8.98 12.27
C VAL A 74 -7.32 8.74 10.91
N GLN A 75 -8.15 9.69 10.44
CA GLN A 75 -8.80 9.60 9.13
C GLN A 75 -7.77 9.55 8.01
N SER A 76 -6.74 10.41 8.01
CA SER A 76 -5.68 10.39 7.00
C SER A 76 -4.85 9.10 6.98
N LEU A 77 -4.77 8.36 8.08
CA LEU A 77 -4.08 7.06 8.12
C LEU A 77 -4.94 5.90 7.61
N ALA A 78 -6.26 6.05 7.61
CA ALA A 78 -7.18 5.00 7.17
C ALA A 78 -7.34 4.94 5.64
N PHE A 79 -6.90 5.97 4.91
CA PHE A 79 -7.06 6.10 3.45
C PHE A 79 -5.72 6.09 2.70
#